data_AF-A0A4Y2MWZ1-F1
#
_entry.id   AF-A0A4Y2MWZ1-F1
#
_cell.length_a   1.000
_cell.length_b   1.000
_cell.length_c   1.000
_cell.angle_alpha   90.00
_cell.angle_beta   90.00
_cell.angle_gamma   90.00
#
_symmetry.space_group_name_H-M   'P 1'
#
loop_
_entity.id
_entity.type
_entity.pdbx_description
1 polymer ?
#
loop_
_entity_poly.entity_id
_entity_poly.type
_entity_poly.pdbx_seq_one_letter_code
_entity_poly.pdbx_strand_id
1 'polypeptide(L)'
;MDARLSRVTKDNNDCKKFEDWFISHNPLPFGEYVMSLSTGVVGDEKINCQLSDRIGHSSLESIDGSNFGQVKFSRINRVVPMQEFNSSVKLHEEVVPIDP
;
A
#
# COMPACT_ATOMS: atom_id res chain seq x y z
N MET A 1 -25.30 10.79 7.95
CA MET A 1 -23.82 10.78 8.07
C MET A 1 -23.41 12.11 8.70
N ASP A 2 -23.05 12.11 9.98
CA ASP A 2 -22.77 13.32 10.76
C ASP A 2 -21.27 13.71 10.65
N ALA A 3 -20.84 14.00 9.42
CA ALA A 3 -19.51 14.54 9.12
C ALA A 3 -19.52 16.06 9.30
N ARG A 4 -19.70 16.51 10.54
CA ARG A 4 -19.61 17.94 10.85
C ARG A 4 -18.21 18.43 10.49
N LEU A 5 -18.10 19.56 9.78
CA LEU A 5 -16.82 20.06 9.25
C LEU A 5 -15.73 20.13 10.33
N SER A 6 -16.09 20.52 11.56
CA SER A 6 -15.15 20.55 12.69
C SER A 6 -14.55 19.19 13.05
N ARG A 7 -15.32 18.10 12.92
CA ARG A 7 -14.83 16.73 13.15
C ARG A 7 -13.87 16.32 12.03
N VAL A 8 -14.27 16.54 10.78
CA VAL A 8 -13.42 16.24 9.60
C VAL A 8 -12.09 17.00 9.66
N THR A 9 -12.12 18.30 9.98
CA THR A 9 -10.90 19.10 10.12
C THR A 9 -10.00 18.59 11.25
N LYS A 10 -10.58 18.19 12.38
CA LYS A 10 -9.81 17.62 13.49
C LYS A 10 -9.19 16.28 13.11
N ASP A 11 -9.97 15.38 12.52
CA ASP A 11 -9.49 14.06 12.12
C ASP A 11 -8.34 14.19 11.10
N ASN A 12 -8.47 15.06 10.10
CA ASN A 12 -7.40 15.33 9.15
C ASN A 12 -6.13 15.87 9.82
N ASN A 13 -6.27 16.78 10.79
CA ASN A 13 -5.14 17.33 11.54
C ASN A 13 -4.46 16.26 12.42
N ASP A 14 -5.23 15.35 13.01
CA ASP A 14 -4.69 14.29 13.85
C ASP A 14 -4.03 13.20 13.00
N CYS A 15 -4.61 12.84 11.84
CA CYS A 15 -3.96 11.98 10.84
C CYS A 15 -2.61 12.54 10.40
N LYS A 16 -2.54 13.85 10.12
CA LYS A 16 -1.28 14.50 9.72
C LYS A 16 -0.21 14.41 10.81
N LYS A 17 -0.58 14.60 12.09
CA LYS A 17 0.38 14.43 13.19
C LYS A 17 0.91 13.00 13.29
N PHE A 18 0.05 12.01 13.08
CA PHE A 18 0.48 10.61 13.05
C PHE A 18 1.44 10.36 11.90
N GLU A 19 1.13 10.87 10.71
CA GLU A 19 2.00 10.79 9.54
C GLU A 19 3.38 11.42 9.80
N ASP A 20 3.42 12.64 10.33
CA ASP A 20 4.67 13.33 10.70
C ASP A 20 5.49 12.52 11.72
N TRP A 21 4.83 11.88 12.68
CA TRP A 21 5.48 11.00 13.63
C TRP A 21 6.06 9.75 12.95
N PHE A 22 5.34 9.11 12.04
CA PHE A 22 5.83 7.96 11.29
C PHE A 22 6.98 8.30 10.35
N ILE A 23 6.99 9.49 9.76
CA ILE A 23 8.10 9.96 8.91
C ILE A 23 9.38 10.11 9.73
N SER A 24 9.27 10.65 10.96
CA SER A 24 10.41 10.82 11.86
C SER A 24 10.82 9.53 12.57
N HIS A 25 9.88 8.63 12.82
CA HIS A 25 10.05 7.38 13.53
C HIS A 25 9.38 6.25 12.74
N ASN A 26 10.04 5.79 11.67
CA ASN A 26 9.49 4.72 10.82
C ASN A 26 9.47 3.40 11.62
N PRO A 27 8.31 2.94 12.10
CA PRO A 27 8.21 1.79 12.99
C PRO A 27 8.01 0.50 12.19
N LEU A 28 7.84 0.61 10.87
CA LEU A 28 7.52 -0.49 9.99
C LEU A 28 8.81 -1.05 9.39
N PRO A 29 9.11 -2.34 9.64
CA PRO A 29 10.32 -2.95 9.12
C PRO A 29 10.27 -3.01 7.59
N PHE A 30 11.45 -3.00 6.99
CA PHE A 30 11.60 -3.47 5.62
C PHE A 30 11.58 -5.00 5.65
N GLY A 31 10.71 -5.59 4.84
CA GLY A 31 10.63 -7.03 4.64
C GLY A 31 11.00 -7.38 3.20
N GLU A 32 11.06 -8.67 2.88
CA GLU A 32 11.27 -9.12 1.50
C GLU A 32 10.10 -8.72 0.58
N TYR A 33 8.89 -8.67 1.15
CA TYR A 33 7.67 -8.29 0.45
C TYR A 33 6.75 -7.49 1.36
N VAL A 34 6.01 -6.55 0.78
CA VAL A 34 4.88 -5.86 1.45
C VAL A 34 3.60 -6.08 0.64
N MET A 35 2.49 -6.44 1.27
CA MET A 35 1.25 -6.76 0.57
C MET A 35 0.09 -5.85 0.96
N SER A 36 -0.58 -5.31 -0.04
CA SER A 36 -1.88 -4.66 0.11
C SER A 36 -2.97 -5.71 0.38
N LEU A 37 -3.63 -5.63 1.53
CA LEU A 37 -4.73 -6.53 1.88
C LEU A 37 -5.98 -6.30 1.02
N SER A 38 -6.16 -5.10 0.47
CA SER A 38 -7.34 -4.75 -0.31
C SER A 38 -7.24 -5.17 -1.78
N THR A 39 -6.03 -5.14 -2.34
CA THR A 39 -5.80 -5.37 -3.77
C THR A 39 -4.94 -6.60 -4.06
N GLY A 40 -4.32 -7.20 -3.04
CA GLY A 40 -3.36 -8.29 -3.21
C GLY A 40 -2.08 -7.86 -3.92
N VAL A 41 -1.85 -6.56 -4.06
CA VAL A 41 -0.65 -6.01 -4.69
C VAL A 41 0.56 -6.22 -3.77
N VAL A 42 1.64 -6.74 -4.33
CA VAL A 42 2.89 -6.97 -3.61
C VAL A 42 3.93 -5.94 -4.05
N GLY A 43 4.52 -5.26 -3.07
CA GLY A 43 5.72 -4.42 -3.21
C GLY A 43 6.99 -5.20 -2.90
N ASP A 44 8.11 -4.71 -3.42
CA ASP A 44 9.45 -5.31 -3.27
C ASP A 44 10.12 -4.93 -1.94
N GLU A 45 11.33 -5.43 -1.72
CA GLU A 45 12.08 -5.23 -0.48
C GLU A 45 12.51 -3.78 -0.23
N LYS A 46 12.33 -2.90 -1.22
CA LYS A 46 12.70 -1.48 -1.15
C LYS A 46 11.55 -0.63 -0.64
N ILE A 47 10.36 -1.19 -0.55
CA ILE A 47 9.15 -0.52 -0.10
C ILE A 47 8.67 -1.17 1.19
N ASN A 48 8.43 -0.35 2.21
CA ASN A 48 7.65 -0.75 3.37
C ASN A 48 6.26 -0.09 3.31
N CYS A 49 5.33 -0.49 4.19
CA CYS A 49 3.97 0.05 4.21
C CYS A 49 3.92 1.59 4.36
N GLN A 50 4.91 2.19 5.02
CA GLN A 50 4.93 3.64 5.22
C GLN A 50 5.33 4.37 3.95
N LEU A 51 6.28 3.82 3.20
CA LEU A 51 6.80 4.43 1.98
C LEU A 51 5.92 4.16 0.77
N SER A 52 5.08 3.12 0.80
CA SER A 52 4.25 2.72 -0.34
C SER A 52 3.33 3.83 -0.83
N ASP A 53 2.73 4.59 0.08
CA ASP A 53 1.83 5.70 -0.28
C ASP A 53 2.59 6.82 -1.00
N ARG A 54 3.69 7.30 -0.42
CA ARG A 54 4.52 8.35 -1.01
C ARG A 54 5.11 7.95 -2.37
N ILE A 55 5.60 6.71 -2.49
CA ILE A 55 6.17 6.19 -3.74
C ILE A 55 5.07 6.02 -4.80
N GLY A 56 3.91 5.53 -4.40
CA GLY A 56 2.74 5.43 -5.26
C GLY A 56 2.30 6.81 -5.77
N HIS A 57 2.20 7.80 -4.88
CA HIS A 57 1.85 9.16 -5.24
C HIS A 57 2.85 9.78 -6.21
N SER A 58 4.15 9.70 -5.91
CA SER A 58 5.21 10.19 -6.80
C SER A 58 5.19 9.50 -8.17
N SER A 59 4.87 8.21 -8.20
CA SER A 59 4.70 7.46 -9.45
C SER A 59 3.50 7.97 -10.24
N LEU A 60 2.39 8.27 -9.59
CA LEU A 60 1.20 8.85 -10.21
C LEU A 60 1.46 10.27 -10.74
N GLU A 61 2.13 11.13 -9.97
CA GLU A 61 2.53 12.47 -10.42
C GLU A 61 3.43 12.39 -11.65
N SER A 62 4.34 11.41 -11.72
CA SER A 62 5.24 11.23 -12.87
C SER A 62 4.55 10.84 -14.17
N ILE A 63 3.34 10.27 -14.10
CA ILE A 63 2.53 9.91 -15.26
C ILE A 63 1.41 10.93 -15.53
N ASP A 64 1.20 11.88 -14.62
CA ASP A 64 0.20 12.92 -14.80
C ASP A 64 0.51 13.75 -16.06
N GLY A 65 -0.53 14.05 -16.83
CA GLY A 65 -0.41 14.70 -18.14
C GLY A 65 0.19 13.85 -19.28
N SER A 66 0.63 12.61 -19.03
CA SER A 66 1.10 11.70 -20.08
C SER A 66 -0.06 10.95 -20.74
N ASN A 67 0.00 10.77 -22.06
CA ASN A 67 -0.98 9.93 -22.75
C ASN A 67 -0.70 8.45 -22.50
N PHE A 68 -1.72 7.60 -22.62
CA PHE A 68 -1.61 6.15 -22.38
C PHE A 68 -0.44 5.48 -23.12
N GLY A 69 -0.18 5.88 -24.37
CA GLY A 69 0.94 5.33 -25.17
C GLY A 69 2.33 5.83 -24.76
N GLN A 70 2.42 6.87 -23.93
CA GLN A 70 3.67 7.45 -23.44
C GLN A 70 4.07 6.89 -22.06
N VAL A 71 3.08 6.40 -21.29
CA VAL A 71 3.33 5.76 -19.99
C VAL A 71 4.11 4.46 -20.20
N LYS A 72 5.36 4.44 -19.75
CA LYS A 72 6.20 3.25 -19.75
C LYS A 72 6.21 2.61 -18.37
N PHE A 73 5.61 1.44 -18.25
CA PHE A 73 5.71 0.61 -17.05
C PHE A 73 7.06 -0.10 -17.03
N SER A 74 8.09 0.61 -16.53
CA SER A 74 9.38 -0.01 -16.23
C SER A 74 9.19 -1.13 -15.21
N ARG A 75 10.06 -2.16 -15.22
CA ARG A 75 9.94 -3.28 -14.27
C ARG A 75 9.98 -2.83 -12.80
N ILE A 76 10.69 -1.75 -12.52
CA ILE A 76 10.78 -1.13 -11.18
C ILE A 76 9.48 -0.45 -10.75
N ASN A 77 8.63 -0.04 -11.70
CA ASN A 77 7.34 0.59 -11.45
C ASN A 77 6.18 -0.39 -11.70
N ARG A 78 6.49 -1.66 -11.99
CA ARG A 78 5.48 -2.66 -12.30
C ARG A 78 5.00 -3.27 -11.00
N VAL A 79 3.75 -2.99 -10.69
CA VAL A 79 3.01 -3.65 -9.62
C VAL A 79 2.83 -5.13 -9.95
N VAL A 80 3.19 -6.01 -9.02
CA VAL A 80 3.00 -7.46 -9.15
C VAL A 80 1.79 -7.86 -8.31
N PRO A 81 0.67 -8.27 -8.92
CA PRO A 81 -0.42 -8.89 -8.18
C PRO A 81 0.05 -10.23 -7.63
N MET A 82 -0.31 -10.55 -6.39
CA MET A 82 0.05 -11.84 -5.81
C MET A 82 -0.59 -12.97 -6.61
N GLN A 83 0.25 -13.88 -7.10
CA GLN A 83 -0.16 -14.97 -7.97
C GLN A 83 -0.78 -16.15 -7.19
N GLU A 84 -0.72 -16.12 -5.86
CA GLU A 84 -1.01 -17.26 -4.97
C GLU A 84 -1.95 -16.88 -3.81
N PHE A 85 -3.15 -16.37 -4.10
CA PHE A 85 -4.25 -16.60 -3.16
C PHE A 85 -4.77 -18.02 -3.38
N ASN A 86 -4.04 -19.00 -2.86
CA ASN A 86 -4.65 -20.30 -2.62
C ASN A 86 -5.75 -20.04 -1.59
N SER A 87 -6.98 -20.50 -1.84
CA SER A 87 -8.09 -20.43 -0.87
C SER A 87 -7.80 -21.38 0.28
N SER A 88 -6.67 -21.21 0.96
CA SER A 88 -6.19 -22.08 2.01
C SER A 88 -5.22 -21.35 2.93
N VAL A 89 -5.43 -21.44 4.24
CA VAL A 89 -4.51 -20.93 5.26
C VAL A 89 -3.70 -22.08 5.81
N LYS A 90 -2.38 -21.87 5.99
CA LYS A 90 -1.53 -22.84 6.68
C LYS A 90 -1.52 -22.55 8.17
N LEU A 91 -2.14 -23.42 8.96
CA LEU A 91 -2.11 -23.39 10.42
C LEU A 91 -1.15 -24.47 10.90
N HIS A 92 0.00 -24.06 11.43
CA HIS A 92 1.14 -24.94 11.71
C HIS A 92 1.62 -25.68 10.44
N GLU A 93 1.36 -26.99 10.35
CA GLU A 93 1.72 -27.83 9.20
C GLU A 93 0.53 -28.14 8.29
N GLU A 94 -0.69 -27.80 8.71
CA GLU A 94 -1.92 -28.18 8.01
C GLU A 94 -2.40 -27.04 7.11
N VAL A 95 -2.72 -27.38 5.85
CA VAL A 95 -3.28 -26.45 4.87
C VAL A 95 -4.79 -26.58 4.91
N VAL A 96 -5.48 -25.60 5.48
CA VAL A 96 -6.94 -25.59 5.64
C VAL A 96 -7.55 -24.77 4.52
N PRO A 97 -8.40 -25.34 3.64
CA PRO A 97 -9.09 -24.58 2.62
C PRO A 97 -10.07 -23.56 3.25
N ILE A 98 -10.08 -22.35 2.71
CA ILE A 98 -11.02 -21.27 3.00
C ILE A 98 -12.23 -21.49 2.08
N ASP A 99 -13.35 -21.88 2.67
CA ASP A 99 -14.65 -21.91 1.98
C ASP A 99 -15.23 -20.48 1.96
N PRO A 100 -15.69 -19.94 0.80
CA PRO A 100 -16.19 -18.57 0.68
C PRO A 100 -17.44 -18.22 1.50
#